data_AF-A0A7J7J2F5-F1
#
_entry.id   AF-A0A7J7J2F5-F1
#
_cell.length_a   1.000
_cell.length_b   1.000
_cell.length_c   1.000
_cell.angle_alpha   90.00
_cell.angle_beta   90.00
_cell.angle_gamma   90.00
#
_symmetry.space_group_name_H-M   'P 1'
#
loop_
_entity.id
_entity.type
_entity.pdbx_description
1 polymer ?
#
loop_
_entity_poly.entity_id
_entity_poly.type
_entity_poly.pdbx_seq_one_letter_code
_entity_poly.pdbx_strand_id
1 'polypeptide(L)'
;MANRDLYIVFMLVSFLLSSYGAVDISKISQNKAVVIVSNQICARRILEAFQSHDKYAVVRYNPWRHSILANRILWTGAILSAGICTLALIRNVKKQLLS
;
A
#
# COMPACT_ATOMS: atom_id res chain seq x y z
N MET A 1 -27.52 -8.07 -2.21
CA MET A 1 -27.93 -6.84 -2.92
C MET A 1 -26.79 -5.83 -3.12
N ALA A 2 -25.75 -5.79 -2.29
CA ALA A 2 -24.70 -4.76 -2.30
C ALA A 2 -23.68 -4.73 -3.47
N ASN A 3 -23.65 -5.71 -4.38
CA ASN A 3 -22.59 -5.78 -5.39
C ASN A 3 -22.85 -4.83 -6.58
N ARG A 4 -24.11 -4.66 -7.00
CA ARG A 4 -24.47 -3.83 -8.17
C ARG A 4 -24.24 -2.34 -7.95
N ASP A 5 -24.60 -1.83 -6.77
CA ASP A 5 -24.42 -0.41 -6.44
C ASP A 5 -22.95 -0.01 -6.46
N LEU A 6 -22.07 -0.92 -6.06
CA LEU A 6 -20.63 -0.69 -6.07
C LEU A 6 -20.05 -0.60 -7.49
N TYR A 7 -20.54 -1.40 -8.43
CA TYR A 7 -20.13 -1.30 -9.84
C TYR A 7 -20.56 0.03 -10.46
N ILE A 8 -21.74 0.54 -10.11
CA ILE A 8 -22.21 1.84 -10.58
C ILE A 8 -21.30 2.96 -10.07
N VAL A 9 -20.93 2.93 -8.78
CA VAL A 9 -20.00 3.90 -8.20
C VAL A 9 -18.64 3.84 -8.90
N PHE A 10 -18.08 2.65 -9.14
CA PHE A 10 -16.80 2.53 -9.85
C PHE A 10 -16.88 3.03 -11.30
N MET A 11 -18.00 2.78 -11.99
CA MET A 11 -18.21 3.31 -13.34
C MET A 11 -18.26 4.85 -13.33
N LEU A 12 -18.94 5.45 -12.36
CA LEU A 12 -18.97 6.91 -12.20
C LEU A 12 -17.60 7.51 -11.88
N VAL A 13 -16.83 6.86 -11.00
CA VAL A 13 -15.45 7.29 -10.70
C VAL A 13 -14.58 7.16 -11.94
N SER A 14 -14.72 6.09 -12.74
CA SER A 14 -13.98 5.92 -14.00
C SER A 14 -14.30 7.03 -14.99
N PHE A 15 -15.58 7.36 -15.14
CA PHE A 15 -16.02 8.47 -15.98
C PHE A 15 -15.43 9.80 -15.51
N LEU A 16 -15.45 10.08 -14.21
CA LEU A 16 -14.89 11.31 -13.66
C LEU A 16 -13.37 11.41 -13.89
N LEU A 17 -12.66 10.29 -13.70
CA LEU A 17 -11.21 10.22 -13.90
C LEU A 17 -10.79 10.21 -15.38
N SER A 18 -11.70 9.84 -16.30
CA SER A 18 -11.45 9.84 -17.75
C SER A 18 -11.10 11.22 -18.30
N SER A 19 -11.53 12.29 -17.61
CA SER A 19 -11.16 13.68 -17.94
C SER A 19 -9.66 13.97 -17.83
N TYR A 20 -8.92 13.17 -17.06
CA TYR A 20 -7.47 13.29 -16.88
C TYR A 20 -6.66 12.39 -17.84
N GLY A 21 -7.30 11.39 -18.45
CA GLY A 21 -6.70 10.48 -19.42
C GLY A 21 -7.36 9.11 -19.44
N ALA A 22 -6.79 8.17 -20.20
CA ALA A 22 -7.24 6.78 -20.19
C ALA A 22 -6.97 6.14 -18.82
N VAL A 23 -8.05 5.71 -18.17
CA VAL A 23 -8.05 5.13 -16.84
C VAL A 23 -8.87 3.85 -16.83
N ASP A 24 -8.44 2.89 -16.02
CA ASP A 24 -9.17 1.67 -15.74
C ASP A 24 -9.23 1.47 -14.21
N ILE A 25 -10.33 0.93 -13.70
CA ILE A 25 -10.56 0.82 -12.26
C ILE A 25 -10.76 -0.64 -11.90
N SER A 26 -9.88 -1.15 -11.05
CA SER A 26 -9.95 -2.50 -10.52
C SER A 26 -10.27 -2.48 -9.03
N LYS A 27 -11.34 -3.18 -8.64
CA LYS A 27 -11.77 -3.28 -7.24
C LYS A 27 -10.79 -4.15 -6.44
N ILE A 28 -10.31 -3.64 -5.31
CA ILE A 28 -9.51 -4.44 -4.34
C ILE A 28 -10.41 -4.92 -3.20
N SER A 29 -11.26 -4.04 -2.69
CA SER A 29 -12.08 -4.28 -1.50
C SER A 29 -13.39 -3.48 -1.59
N GLN A 30 -14.23 -3.54 -0.55
CA GLN A 30 -15.51 -2.82 -0.54
C GLN A 30 -15.31 -1.31 -0.66
N ASN A 31 -14.29 -0.75 0.00
CA ASN A 31 -14.03 0.70 0.02
C ASN A 31 -12.69 1.08 -0.62
N LYS A 32 -12.08 0.19 -1.41
CA LYS A 32 -10.78 0.42 -2.04
C LYS A 32 -10.76 -0.10 -3.46
N ALA A 33 -10.22 0.71 -4.37
CA ALA A 33 -9.95 0.32 -5.74
C ALA A 33 -8.56 0.81 -6.17
N VAL A 34 -7.94 0.07 -7.08
CA VAL A 34 -6.78 0.53 -7.84
C VAL A 34 -7.30 1.26 -9.05
N VAL A 35 -6.79 2.47 -9.28
CA VAL A 35 -6.91 3.14 -10.56
C VAL A 35 -5.64 2.89 -11.35
N ILE A 36 -5.77 2.23 -12.49
CA ILE A 36 -4.72 2.03 -13.48
C ILE A 36 -4.81 3.19 -14.45
N VAL A 37 -3.69 3.83 -14.75
CA VAL A 37 -3.63 5.01 -15.62
C VAL A 37 -2.61 4.80 -16.72
N SER A 38 -2.84 5.38 -17.89
CA SER A 38 -1.98 5.18 -19.06
C SER A 38 -0.59 5.82 -18.94
N ASN A 39 -0.44 6.87 -18.12
CA ASN A 39 0.83 7.58 -17.94
C ASN A 39 0.95 8.16 -16.52
N GLN A 40 2.20 8.30 -16.03
CA GLN A 40 2.54 8.99 -14.78
C GLN A 40 2.06 10.45 -14.73
N ILE A 41 2.00 11.15 -15.87
CA ILE A 41 1.47 12.53 -15.90
C ILE A 41 -0.02 12.53 -15.50
N CYS A 42 -0.81 11.60 -16.04
CA CYS A 42 -2.21 11.41 -15.65
C CYS A 42 -2.32 11.07 -14.16
N ALA A 43 -1.48 10.13 -13.68
CA ALA A 43 -1.42 9.77 -12.27
C ALA A 43 -1.20 10.99 -11.37
N ARG A 44 -0.25 11.85 -11.75
CA ARG A 44 0.11 13.05 -11.00
C ARG A 44 -1.04 14.06 -10.96
N ARG A 45 -1.68 14.34 -12.10
CA ARG A 45 -2.81 15.27 -12.17
C ARG A 45 -3.99 14.81 -11.31
N ILE A 46 -4.26 13.51 -11.29
CA ILE A 46 -5.29 12.94 -10.43
C ILE A 46 -4.88 13.09 -8.96
N LEU A 47 -3.64 12.76 -8.59
CA LEU A 47 -3.19 12.91 -7.20
C LEU A 47 -3.28 14.36 -6.70
N GLU A 48 -2.92 15.33 -7.54
CA GLU A 48 -3.01 16.76 -7.23
C GLU A 48 -4.48 17.21 -7.10
N ALA A 49 -5.36 16.80 -8.02
CA ALA A 49 -6.78 17.17 -7.99
C ALA A 49 -7.53 16.62 -6.77
N PHE A 50 -7.09 15.47 -6.24
CA PHE A 50 -7.75 14.79 -5.12
C PHE A 50 -6.99 14.90 -3.79
N GLN A 51 -5.91 15.68 -3.72
CA GLN A 51 -5.08 15.77 -2.52
C GLN A 51 -5.86 16.31 -1.29
N SER A 52 -6.81 17.21 -1.54
CA SER A 52 -7.57 17.92 -0.49
C SER A 52 -9.07 17.59 -0.52
N HIS A 53 -9.46 16.46 -1.11
CA HIS A 53 -10.87 16.14 -1.31
C HIS A 53 -11.46 15.39 -0.10
N ASP A 54 -12.52 15.95 0.52
CA ASP A 54 -13.10 15.39 1.76
C ASP A 54 -13.73 14.00 1.64
N LYS A 55 -14.07 13.57 0.42
CA LYS A 55 -14.82 12.32 0.18
C LYS A 55 -13.96 11.15 -0.29
N TYR A 56 -12.82 11.44 -0.92
CA TYR A 56 -12.00 10.44 -1.58
C TYR A 56 -10.53 10.72 -1.34
N ALA A 57 -9.82 9.76 -0.75
CA ALA A 57 -8.37 9.81 -0.63
C ALA A 57 -7.74 9.06 -1.81
N VAL A 58 -7.09 9.79 -2.70
CA VAL A 58 -6.28 9.18 -3.78
C VAL A 58 -4.83 9.20 -3.37
N VAL A 59 -4.20 8.03 -3.34
CA VAL A 59 -2.80 7.88 -2.97
C VAL A 59 -2.05 7.07 -4.02
N ARG A 60 -0.76 7.36 -4.19
CA ARG A 60 0.09 6.60 -5.10
C ARG A 60 0.19 5.15 -4.62
N TYR A 61 0.03 4.21 -5.53
CA TYR A 61 0.22 2.80 -5.21
C TYR A 61 1.67 2.55 -4.77
N ASN A 62 1.83 2.02 -3.56
CA ASN A 62 3.12 1.64 -3.01
C ASN A 62 3.17 0.11 -2.85
N PRO A 63 3.96 -0.61 -3.65
CA PRO A 63 4.02 -2.08 -3.60
C PRO A 63 4.55 -2.61 -2.26
N TRP A 64 5.45 -1.88 -1.59
CA TRP A 64 6.01 -2.28 -0.30
C TRP A 64 4.99 -2.19 0.84
N ARG A 65 4.13 -1.15 0.80
CA ARG A 65 3.06 -0.96 1.77
C ARG A 65 1.84 -1.86 1.53
N HIS A 66 1.56 -2.19 0.27
CA HIS A 66 0.36 -2.95 -0.11
C HIS A 66 0.64 -4.44 -0.35
N SER A 67 1.90 -4.87 -0.40
CA SER A 67 2.25 -6.30 -0.50
C SER A 67 2.32 -6.95 0.88
N ILE A 68 1.37 -7.85 1.14
CA ILE A 68 1.36 -8.73 2.32
C ILE A 68 2.64 -9.55 2.40
N LEU A 69 3.18 -9.98 1.26
CA LEU A 69 4.39 -10.80 1.21
C LEU A 69 5.62 -10.01 1.66
N ALA A 70 5.76 -8.78 1.17
CA ALA A 70 6.87 -7.90 1.54
C ALA A 70 6.86 -7.61 3.05
N ASN A 71 5.68 -7.33 3.60
CA ASN A 71 5.55 -7.07 5.02
C ASN A 71 5.93 -8.31 5.87
N ARG A 72 5.53 -9.52 5.45
CA ARG A 72 5.93 -10.76 6.12
C ARG A 72 7.45 -10.97 6.11
N ILE A 73 8.09 -10.75 4.97
CA ILE A 73 9.55 -10.90 4.83
C ILE A 73 10.30 -9.89 5.73
N LEU A 74 9.81 -8.66 5.81
CA LEU A 74 10.41 -7.65 6.70
C LEU A 74 10.29 -8.06 8.18
N TRP A 75 9.13 -8.58 8.59
CA TRP A 75 8.93 -9.07 9.95
C TRP A 75 9.79 -10.28 10.30
N THR A 76 9.94 -11.24 9.39
CA THR A 76 10.81 -12.41 9.63
C THR A 76 12.28 -11.99 9.74
N GLY A 77 12.73 -11.08 8.88
CA GLY A 77 14.08 -10.50 8.96
C GLY A 77 14.33 -9.79 10.29
N ALA A 78 13.37 -8.99 10.74
CA ALA A 78 13.47 -8.28 12.02
C ALA A 78 13.57 -9.24 13.22
N ILE A 79 12.74 -10.28 13.26
CA ILE A 79 12.76 -11.29 14.33
C ILE A 79 14.08 -12.07 14.35
N LEU A 80 14.57 -12.51 13.19
CA LEU A 80 15.83 -13.23 13.08
C LEU A 80 17.01 -12.36 13.51
N SER A 81 17.05 -11.10 13.06
CA SER A 81 18.09 -10.15 13.46
C SER A 81 18.08 -9.89 14.96
N ALA A 82 16.91 -9.64 15.55
CA ALA A 82 16.77 -9.45 16.98
C ALA A 82 17.23 -10.69 17.79
N GLY A 83 16.88 -11.89 17.32
CA GLY A 83 17.33 -13.15 17.94
C GLY A 83 18.86 -13.29 17.94
N ILE A 84 19.50 -13.02 16.80
CA ILE A 84 20.97 -13.11 16.68
C ILE A 84 21.65 -12.07 17.57
N CYS A 85 21.17 -10.83 17.57
CA CYS A 85 21.72 -9.76 18.42
C CYS A 85 21.59 -10.09 19.92
N THR A 86 20.44 -10.62 20.33
CA THR A 86 20.19 -11.01 21.73
C THR A 86 21.12 -12.15 22.16
N LEU A 87 21.30 -13.17 21.30
CA LEU A 87 22.24 -14.26 21.57
C LEU A 87 23.69 -13.77 21.66
N ALA A 88 24.10 -12.85 20.79
CA ALA A 88 25.44 -12.27 20.82
C ALA A 88 25.68 -11.47 22.12
N LEU A 89 24.68 -10.69 22.56
CA LEU A 89 24.73 -9.95 23.82
C LEU A 89 24.86 -10.89 25.03
N ILE A 90 24.03 -11.94 25.10
CA ILE A 90 24.09 -12.93 26.19
C ILE A 90 25.46 -13.61 26.24
N ARG A 91 26.02 -13.98 25.07
CA ARG A 91 27.35 -14.58 24.99
C ARG A 91 28.45 -13.64 25.51
N ASN A 92 28.39 -12.36 25.15
CA ASN A 92 29.36 -11.38 25.62
C ASN A 92 29.28 -11.15 27.14
N VAL A 93 28.07 -11.02 27.70
CA VAL A 93 27.87 -10.85 29.14
C VAL A 93 28.35 -12.10 29.92
N LYS A 94 28.01 -13.30 29.44
CA LYS A 94 28.48 -14.55 30.06
C LYS A 94 30.00 -14.68 30.02
N LYS A 95 30.65 -14.24 28.93
CA LYS A 95 32.11 -14.26 28.81
C LYS A 95 32.79 -13.32 29.80
N GLN A 96 32.22 -12.14 30.08
CA GLN A 96 32.75 -11.22 31.08
C GLN A 96 32.58 -11.70 32.52
N LEU A 97 31.52 -12.46 32.83
CA LEU A 97 31.31 -13.01 34.18
C LEU A 97 32.20 -14.22 34.51
N LEU A 98 32.82 -14.84 33.50
CA LEU A 98 33.69 -16.02 33.63
C LEU A 98 35.19 -15.68 33.47
N SER A 99 35.51 -14.40 33.29
CA SER A 99 36.87 -13.84 33.25
C SER A 99 37.17 -13.10 34.54
#